data_AF-A0A8H6L2L5-F1
#
_entry.id   AF-A0A8H6L2L5-F1
#
_cell.length_a   1.000
_cell.length_b   1.000
_cell.length_c   1.000
_cell.angle_alpha   90.00
_cell.angle_beta   90.00
_cell.angle_gamma   90.00
#
_symmetry.space_group_name_H-M   'P 1'
#
loop_
_entity.id
_entity.type
_entity.pdbx_description
1 polymer ?
#
loop_
_entity_poly.entity_id
_entity_poly.type
_entity_poly.pdbx_seq_one_letter_code
_entity_poly.pdbx_strand_id
1 'polypeptide(L)'
;MISMCHSKKNKVDSIHQRTGRAWTQQVDTFVFQILAKREEEGKKGHIFQDVIDDYIHKLLWYKRDIPNTKGREVFGDEEAFASRPKQSAALPPKNKAISELYMAGGGAHNPNITDHIQKRFPHMRLTWLDEVKFPSDANEAVSFAWMEMEAIVGRRLLGPKRVETDTPCVVGESTPGNNFGELMTMGTEFGKSYKGMLPAVKILQIEKGWTGKTVHDYVLVIHGMKWR
;
A
#
# COMPACT_ATOMS: atom_id res chain seq x y z
N MET A 1 45.05 -23.94 34.80
CA MET A 1 45.04 -22.52 34.39
C MET A 1 43.78 -22.30 33.55
N ILE A 2 42.81 -21.52 34.08
CA ILE A 2 41.65 -20.85 33.42
C ILE A 2 40.74 -21.76 32.55
N SER A 3 39.60 -22.29 33.01
CA SER A 3 38.27 -21.70 33.33
C SER A 3 37.45 -21.11 32.16
N MET A 4 36.17 -21.51 32.16
CA MET A 4 34.97 -21.06 31.41
C MET A 4 34.63 -21.81 30.11
N CYS A 5 33.38 -22.13 29.78
CA CYS A 5 32.12 -22.38 30.49
C CYS A 5 31.14 -22.96 29.42
N HIS A 6 30.25 -23.85 29.82
CA HIS A 6 29.20 -24.51 29.05
C HIS A 6 28.21 -23.51 28.36
N SER A 7 27.83 -23.71 27.09
CA SER A 7 26.69 -24.51 26.59
C SER A 7 25.37 -23.72 26.38
N LYS A 8 24.74 -23.98 25.21
CA LYS A 8 23.39 -23.59 24.72
C LYS A 8 23.21 -22.23 24.02
N LYS A 9 23.87 -22.07 22.86
CA LYS A 9 23.24 -21.49 21.67
C LYS A 9 23.10 -22.60 20.66
N ASN A 10 21.89 -23.05 20.35
CA ASN A 10 21.51 -23.82 19.14
C ASN A 10 20.15 -24.50 19.37
N LYS A 11 19.04 -23.83 18.99
CA LYS A 11 17.82 -24.50 18.48
C LYS A 11 16.69 -23.58 17.98
N VAL A 12 16.80 -22.25 18.10
CA VAL A 12 15.72 -21.34 17.65
C VAL A 12 15.98 -20.77 16.24
N ASP A 13 17.23 -20.68 15.79
CA ASP A 13 17.57 -20.07 14.50
C ASP A 13 17.35 -20.98 13.27
N SER A 14 17.15 -22.29 13.45
CA SER A 14 17.05 -23.23 12.32
C SER A 14 15.63 -23.47 11.79
N ILE A 15 14.58 -23.05 12.53
CA ILE A 15 13.18 -23.26 12.11
C ILE A 15 12.66 -22.09 11.27
N HIS A 16 13.05 -20.85 11.57
CA HIS A 16 12.60 -19.68 10.80
C HIS A 16 13.31 -19.49 9.45
N GLN A 17 14.49 -20.10 9.24
CA GLN A 17 15.23 -19.93 7.99
C GLN A 17 14.84 -20.93 6.88
N ARG A 18 14.21 -22.07 7.20
CA ARG A 18 13.97 -23.15 6.21
C ARG A 18 12.57 -23.19 5.60
N THR A 19 11.55 -22.59 6.21
CA THR A 19 10.17 -22.69 5.71
C THR A 19 9.60 -21.38 5.17
N GLY A 20 10.04 -20.22 5.68
CA GLY A 20 9.51 -18.92 5.26
C GLY A 20 10.05 -18.40 3.92
N ARG A 21 11.38 -18.47 3.71
CA ARG A 21 12.03 -17.87 2.52
C ARG A 21 11.78 -18.63 1.21
N ALA A 22 11.67 -19.96 1.27
CA ALA A 22 11.45 -20.76 0.06
C ALA A 22 9.99 -20.67 -0.43
N TRP A 23 9.03 -20.56 0.48
CA TRP A 23 7.61 -20.43 0.14
C TRP A 23 7.23 -19.05 -0.39
N THR A 24 7.66 -17.96 0.25
CA THR A 24 7.41 -16.60 -0.28
C THR A 24 8.09 -16.43 -1.64
N GLN A 25 9.34 -16.87 -1.80
CA GLN A 25 10.04 -16.72 -3.07
C GLN A 25 9.44 -17.56 -4.20
N GLN A 26 8.89 -18.76 -3.92
CA GLN A 26 8.18 -19.58 -4.91
C GLN A 26 6.79 -19.03 -5.26
N VAL A 27 6.03 -18.56 -4.28
CA VAL A 27 4.70 -17.96 -4.51
C VAL A 27 4.85 -16.64 -5.25
N ASP A 28 5.80 -15.79 -4.86
CA ASP A 28 6.11 -14.54 -5.54
C ASP A 28 6.52 -14.82 -6.99
N THR A 29 7.46 -15.76 -7.22
CA THR A 29 7.87 -16.13 -8.59
C THR A 29 6.70 -16.65 -9.43
N PHE A 30 5.82 -17.47 -8.86
CA PHE A 30 4.66 -18.01 -9.58
C PHE A 30 3.62 -16.93 -9.89
N VAL A 31 3.35 -16.02 -8.95
CA VAL A 31 2.46 -14.86 -9.17
C VAL A 31 3.06 -13.94 -10.24
N PHE A 32 4.35 -13.62 -10.16
CA PHE A 32 5.04 -12.82 -11.18
C PHE A 32 5.01 -13.49 -12.57
N GLN A 33 5.16 -14.81 -12.64
CA GLN A 33 5.05 -15.56 -13.90
C GLN A 33 3.62 -15.50 -14.48
N ILE A 34 2.58 -15.63 -13.64
CA ILE A 34 1.19 -15.49 -14.08
C ILE A 34 0.93 -14.06 -14.58
N LEU A 35 1.41 -13.05 -13.87
CA LEU A 35 1.23 -11.64 -14.24
C LEU A 35 1.95 -11.31 -15.55
N ALA A 36 3.22 -11.70 -15.70
CA ALA A 36 4.00 -11.53 -16.92
C ALA A 36 3.36 -12.24 -18.12
N LYS A 37 2.85 -13.47 -17.93
CA LYS A 37 2.12 -14.19 -18.98
C LYS A 37 0.86 -13.43 -19.42
N ARG A 38 0.10 -12.87 -18.48
CA ARG A 38 -1.09 -12.07 -18.77
C ARG A 38 -0.75 -10.76 -19.50
N GLU A 39 0.39 -10.15 -19.21
CA GLU A 39 0.88 -8.96 -19.92
C GLU A 39 1.22 -9.27 -21.38
N GLU A 40 1.94 -10.37 -21.63
CA GLU A 40 2.28 -10.81 -22.99
C GLU A 40 1.05 -11.21 -23.80
N GLU A 41 0.11 -11.93 -23.19
CA GLU A 41 -1.16 -12.28 -23.82
C GLU A 41 -2.00 -11.04 -24.12
N GLY A 42 -2.04 -10.08 -23.20
CA GLY A 42 -2.71 -8.79 -23.41
C GLY A 42 -2.15 -8.00 -24.60
N LYS A 43 -0.82 -7.99 -24.79
CA LYS A 43 -0.18 -7.32 -25.94
C LYS A 43 -0.56 -7.94 -27.28
N LYS A 44 -0.77 -9.26 -27.32
CA LYS A 44 -1.13 -10.01 -28.53
C LYS A 44 -2.64 -9.96 -28.83
N GLY A 45 -3.44 -9.58 -27.84
CA GLY A 45 -4.90 -9.51 -27.96
C GLY A 45 -5.38 -8.31 -28.77
N HIS A 46 -6.61 -8.42 -29.27
CA HIS A 46 -7.33 -7.30 -29.87
C HIS A 46 -8.25 -6.64 -28.82
N ILE A 47 -8.28 -5.31 -28.82
CA ILE A 47 -9.18 -4.55 -27.96
C ILE A 47 -10.57 -4.51 -28.62
N PHE A 48 -11.56 -5.07 -27.95
CA PHE A 48 -12.97 -4.98 -28.34
C PHE A 48 -13.61 -3.80 -27.60
N GLN A 49 -13.63 -2.62 -28.23
CA GLN A 49 -14.04 -1.38 -27.57
C GLN A 49 -15.54 -1.39 -27.18
N ASP A 50 -16.38 -1.97 -28.03
CA ASP A 50 -17.81 -2.18 -27.78
C ASP A 50 -18.07 -2.99 -26.50
N VAL A 51 -17.26 -4.03 -26.29
CA VAL A 51 -17.28 -4.90 -25.12
C VAL A 51 -16.87 -4.10 -23.87
N ILE A 52 -15.83 -3.26 -23.95
CA ILE A 52 -15.41 -2.38 -22.84
C ILE A 52 -16.49 -1.34 -22.52
N ASP A 53 -17.00 -0.63 -23.52
CA ASP A 53 -18.00 0.42 -23.35
C ASP A 53 -19.28 -0.13 -22.73
N ASP A 54 -19.75 -1.29 -23.21
CA ASP A 54 -20.91 -1.99 -22.65
C ASP A 54 -20.74 -2.28 -21.16
N TYR A 55 -19.54 -2.68 -20.72
CA TYR A 55 -19.27 -2.98 -19.31
C TYR A 55 -19.22 -1.73 -18.44
N ILE A 56 -18.52 -0.70 -18.91
CA ILE A 56 -18.45 0.58 -18.20
C ILE A 56 -19.85 1.20 -18.07
N HIS A 57 -20.69 1.10 -19.11
CA HIS A 57 -22.04 1.67 -19.10
C HIS A 57 -23.06 0.89 -18.28
N LYS A 58 -22.96 -0.45 -18.25
CA LYS A 58 -23.87 -1.32 -17.48
C LYS A 58 -23.60 -1.27 -15.99
N LEU A 59 -22.34 -1.18 -15.58
CA LEU A 59 -22.00 -1.14 -14.17
C LEU A 59 -22.32 0.24 -13.58
N LEU A 60 -23.40 0.28 -12.79
CA LEU A 60 -23.81 1.47 -12.04
C LEU A 60 -22.68 2.05 -11.19
N TRP A 61 -21.69 1.22 -10.82
CA TRP A 61 -20.53 1.67 -10.08
C TRP A 61 -19.79 2.84 -10.74
N TYR A 62 -19.53 2.78 -12.05
CA TYR A 62 -18.79 3.83 -12.75
C TYR A 62 -19.54 5.18 -12.83
N LYS A 63 -20.83 5.19 -12.48
CA LYS A 63 -21.67 6.41 -12.45
C LYS A 63 -21.76 7.04 -11.07
N ARG A 64 -21.17 6.44 -10.03
CA ARG A 64 -21.24 6.97 -8.65
C ARG A 64 -20.22 8.09 -8.44
N ASP A 65 -20.66 9.13 -7.74
CA ASP A 65 -19.77 10.19 -7.27
C ASP A 65 -18.84 9.67 -6.15
N ILE A 66 -17.78 10.42 -5.86
CA ILE A 66 -16.94 10.19 -4.68
C ILE A 66 -17.58 10.83 -3.43
N PRO A 67 -17.43 10.28 -2.21
CA PRO A 67 -16.62 9.11 -1.82
C PRO A 67 -17.18 7.77 -2.31
N ASN A 68 -16.29 6.87 -2.72
CA ASN A 68 -16.70 5.53 -3.15
C ASN A 68 -15.52 4.53 -3.02
N THR A 69 -15.79 3.30 -2.55
CA THR A 69 -14.83 2.18 -2.43
C THR A 69 -15.46 0.89 -2.95
N LYS A 70 -14.65 -0.05 -3.48
CA LYS A 70 -15.09 -1.37 -3.98
C LYS A 70 -14.00 -2.42 -3.80
N GLY A 71 -14.42 -3.68 -3.83
CA GLY A 71 -13.58 -4.84 -3.99
C GLY A 71 -14.26 -5.94 -4.81
N ARG A 72 -13.98 -7.19 -4.43
CA ARG A 72 -14.46 -8.40 -5.12
C ARG A 72 -15.97 -8.59 -5.00
N GLU A 73 -16.63 -7.90 -4.08
CA GLU A 73 -18.08 -7.91 -3.93
C GLU A 73 -18.82 -7.25 -5.10
N VAL A 74 -18.11 -6.47 -5.92
CA VAL A 74 -18.64 -5.91 -7.18
C VAL A 74 -17.80 -6.29 -8.39
N PHE A 75 -16.49 -6.47 -8.22
CA PHE A 75 -15.57 -6.88 -9.29
C PHE A 75 -15.01 -8.27 -9.00
N GLY A 76 -15.90 -9.24 -8.79
CA GLY A 76 -15.55 -10.63 -8.52
C GLY A 76 -15.22 -11.41 -9.80
N ASP A 77 -14.63 -12.59 -9.64
CA ASP A 77 -14.26 -13.43 -10.78
C ASP A 77 -15.51 -13.87 -11.58
N GLU A 78 -16.66 -14.03 -10.92
CA GLU A 78 -17.95 -14.32 -11.58
C GLU A 78 -18.34 -13.25 -12.61
N GLU A 79 -18.08 -11.97 -12.32
CA GLU A 79 -18.31 -10.87 -13.27
C GLU A 79 -17.38 -10.98 -14.49
N ALA A 80 -16.14 -11.44 -14.27
CA ALA A 80 -15.17 -11.67 -15.33
C ALA A 80 -15.45 -12.94 -16.16
N PHE A 81 -16.30 -13.84 -15.69
CA PHE A 81 -16.81 -14.99 -16.45
C PHE A 81 -18.14 -14.68 -17.16
N ALA A 82 -19.02 -13.91 -16.51
CA ALA A 82 -20.30 -13.47 -17.06
C ALA A 82 -20.14 -12.43 -18.17
N SER A 83 -19.09 -11.60 -18.07
CA SER A 83 -18.64 -10.73 -19.14
C SER A 83 -17.36 -11.32 -19.73
N ARG A 84 -17.22 -11.43 -21.07
CA ARG A 84 -15.93 -11.76 -21.71
C ARG A 84 -14.81 -10.91 -21.07
N PRO A 85 -13.55 -11.37 -20.96
CA PRO A 85 -12.54 -10.72 -20.11
C PRO A 85 -12.43 -9.22 -20.42
N LYS A 86 -12.86 -8.39 -19.47
CA LYS A 86 -12.83 -6.93 -19.53
C LYS A 86 -12.04 -6.42 -18.34
N GLN A 87 -10.94 -5.73 -18.60
CA GLN A 87 -10.19 -4.98 -17.58
C GLN A 87 -10.42 -3.49 -17.84
N SER A 88 -10.97 -2.77 -16.87
CA SER A 88 -11.17 -1.32 -16.97
C SER A 88 -10.77 -0.61 -15.67
N ALA A 89 -9.81 0.30 -15.79
CA ALA A 89 -9.43 1.23 -14.72
C ALA A 89 -10.27 2.51 -14.83
N ALA A 90 -10.79 2.99 -13.69
CA ALA A 90 -11.42 4.31 -13.64
C ALA A 90 -10.31 5.38 -13.69
N LEU A 91 -10.25 6.12 -14.79
CA LEU A 91 -9.32 7.25 -14.95
C LEU A 91 -10.03 8.57 -14.67
N PRO A 92 -9.30 9.59 -14.16
CA PRO A 92 -9.85 10.93 -14.01
C PRO A 92 -10.37 11.50 -15.35
N PRO A 93 -11.35 12.42 -15.34
CA PRO A 93 -11.88 12.99 -16.58
C PRO A 93 -10.83 13.82 -17.34
N LYS A 94 -10.91 13.83 -18.69
CA LYS A 94 -9.97 14.52 -19.62
C LYS A 94 -9.73 15.99 -19.28
N ASN A 95 -10.74 16.64 -18.73
CA ASN A 95 -10.81 18.08 -18.58
C ASN A 95 -10.03 18.61 -17.37
N LYS A 96 -9.39 17.74 -16.58
CA LYS A 96 -8.48 18.16 -15.52
C LYS A 96 -7.04 18.05 -16.02
N ALA A 97 -6.31 19.16 -15.96
CA ALA A 97 -4.87 19.15 -16.15
C ALA A 97 -4.24 18.40 -14.96
N ILE A 98 -3.66 17.24 -15.25
CA ILE A 98 -2.88 16.45 -14.30
C ILE A 98 -1.43 16.58 -14.74
N SER A 99 -0.59 17.17 -13.88
CA SER A 99 0.82 17.34 -14.17
C SER A 99 1.58 16.03 -14.03
N GLU A 100 1.29 15.27 -12.97
CA GLU A 100 2.06 14.08 -12.59
C GLU A 100 1.17 12.99 -12.01
N LEU A 101 1.53 11.73 -12.29
CA LEU A 101 0.94 10.54 -11.70
C LEU A 101 2.06 9.62 -11.21
N TYR A 102 2.04 9.33 -9.90
CA TYR A 102 2.93 8.39 -9.25
C TYR A 102 2.26 7.02 -9.14
N MET A 103 2.89 6.01 -9.73
CA MET A 103 2.39 4.65 -9.79
C MET A 103 2.94 3.79 -8.63
N ALA A 104 2.08 2.90 -8.13
CA ALA A 104 2.39 1.94 -7.08
C ALA A 104 1.60 0.64 -7.27
N GLY A 105 2.03 -0.42 -6.59
CA GLY A 105 1.40 -1.74 -6.63
C GLY A 105 1.59 -2.50 -7.95
N GLY A 106 1.15 -3.76 -7.96
CA GLY A 106 1.40 -4.70 -9.07
C GLY A 106 0.93 -4.21 -10.45
N GLY A 107 -0.15 -3.43 -10.51
CA GLY A 107 -0.68 -2.89 -11.76
C GLY A 107 0.23 -1.89 -12.47
N ALA A 108 1.16 -1.26 -11.74
CA ALA A 108 2.14 -0.32 -12.30
C ALA A 108 3.14 -1.01 -13.24
N HIS A 109 3.36 -2.31 -13.08
CA HIS A 109 4.30 -3.10 -13.89
C HIS A 109 3.73 -3.48 -15.26
N ASN A 110 2.41 -3.36 -15.47
CA ASN A 110 1.77 -3.79 -16.72
C ASN A 110 1.83 -2.69 -17.81
N PRO A 111 2.64 -2.86 -18.87
CA PRO A 111 2.79 -1.86 -19.92
C PRO A 111 1.52 -1.60 -20.72
N ASN A 112 0.60 -2.56 -20.82
CA ASN A 112 -0.68 -2.33 -21.53
C ASN A 112 -1.53 -1.27 -20.82
N ILE A 113 -1.41 -1.19 -19.50
CA ILE A 113 -2.12 -0.21 -18.67
C ILE A 113 -1.38 1.13 -18.71
N THR A 114 -0.08 1.14 -18.41
CA THR A 114 0.70 2.39 -18.33
C THR A 114 0.81 3.09 -19.68
N ASP A 115 1.00 2.35 -20.79
CA ASP A 115 1.01 2.92 -22.15
C ASP A 115 -0.35 3.53 -22.50
N HIS A 116 -1.45 2.87 -22.12
CA HIS A 116 -2.79 3.39 -22.35
C HIS A 116 -3.01 4.70 -21.58
N ILE A 117 -2.60 4.75 -20.30
CA ILE A 117 -2.66 5.96 -19.47
C ILE A 117 -1.84 7.09 -20.09
N GLN A 118 -0.59 6.82 -20.51
CA GLN A 118 0.29 7.84 -21.09
C GLN A 118 -0.25 8.37 -22.42
N LYS A 119 -0.75 7.49 -23.31
CA LYS A 119 -1.40 7.90 -24.56
C LYS A 119 -2.63 8.77 -24.29
N ARG A 120 -3.34 8.47 -23.21
CA ARG A 120 -4.59 9.13 -22.81
C ARG A 120 -4.37 10.49 -22.15
N PHE A 121 -3.19 10.72 -21.58
CA PHE A 121 -2.73 11.97 -20.96
C PHE A 121 -1.29 12.29 -21.40
N PRO A 122 -1.07 12.72 -22.65
CA PRO A 122 0.27 12.83 -23.24
C PRO A 122 1.17 13.88 -22.56
N HIS A 123 0.59 14.86 -21.86
CA HIS A 123 1.33 15.91 -21.16
C HIS A 123 1.52 15.64 -19.66
N MET A 124 0.93 14.55 -19.14
CA MET A 124 1.11 14.13 -17.75
C MET A 124 2.41 13.33 -17.64
N ARG A 125 3.22 13.65 -16.63
CA ARG A 125 4.39 12.85 -16.27
C ARG A 125 3.93 11.61 -15.50
N LEU A 126 4.16 10.44 -16.06
CA LEU A 126 3.94 9.15 -15.41
C LEU A 126 5.26 8.63 -14.84
N THR A 127 5.32 8.40 -13.53
CA THR A 127 6.52 7.86 -12.89
C THR A 127 6.18 6.89 -11.75
N TRP A 128 7.19 6.27 -11.15
CA TRP A 128 7.10 5.43 -9.97
C TRP A 128 7.12 6.26 -8.69
N LEU A 129 6.40 5.79 -7.66
CA LEU A 129 6.47 6.37 -6.32
C LEU A 129 7.89 6.36 -5.73
N ASP A 130 8.73 5.46 -6.24
CA ASP A 130 10.12 5.27 -5.85
C ASP A 130 11.00 6.50 -6.10
N GLU A 131 10.66 7.31 -7.11
CA GLU A 131 11.40 8.53 -7.43
C GLU A 131 11.35 9.55 -6.28
N VAL A 132 10.27 9.53 -5.49
CA VAL A 132 10.16 10.34 -4.26
C VAL A 132 10.63 9.59 -3.02
N LYS A 133 11.48 8.57 -3.20
CA LYS A 133 12.15 7.79 -2.15
C LYS A 133 11.20 6.94 -1.29
N PHE A 134 10.00 6.67 -1.79
CA PHE A 134 8.99 5.89 -1.09
C PHE A 134 8.67 4.61 -1.88
N PRO A 135 8.70 3.42 -1.25
CA PRO A 135 8.63 2.15 -1.96
C PRO A 135 7.24 1.91 -2.57
N SER A 136 7.17 1.83 -3.89
CA SER A 136 5.96 1.62 -4.67
C SER A 136 5.29 0.28 -4.37
N ASP A 137 6.07 -0.79 -4.26
CA ASP A 137 5.57 -2.14 -3.99
C ASP A 137 5.22 -2.37 -2.50
N ALA A 138 5.87 -1.64 -1.58
CA ALA A 138 5.62 -1.77 -0.15
C ALA A 138 4.67 -0.69 0.40
N ASN A 139 4.10 0.16 -0.46
CA ASN A 139 3.31 1.33 -0.06
C ASN A 139 2.19 0.97 0.92
N GLU A 140 1.40 -0.06 0.60
CA GLU A 140 0.30 -0.50 1.45
C GLU A 140 0.81 -1.01 2.81
N ALA A 141 1.86 -1.83 2.82
CA ALA A 141 2.45 -2.35 4.06
C ALA A 141 3.00 -1.22 4.97
N VAL A 142 3.66 -0.22 4.39
CA VAL A 142 4.13 0.97 5.12
C VAL A 142 2.95 1.77 5.67
N SER A 143 1.85 1.89 4.91
CA SER A 143 0.65 2.57 5.40
C SER A 143 0.03 1.86 6.61
N PHE A 144 -0.02 0.52 6.63
CA PHE A 144 -0.48 -0.24 7.80
C PHE A 144 0.43 -0.06 9.02
N ALA A 145 1.75 -0.09 8.82
CA ALA A 145 2.70 0.16 9.90
C ALA A 145 2.54 1.58 10.48
N TRP A 146 2.25 2.57 9.64
CA TRP A 146 1.93 3.92 10.09
C TRP A 146 0.65 3.91 10.95
N MET A 147 -0.43 3.31 10.45
CA MET A 147 -1.72 3.28 11.17
C MET A 147 -1.57 2.63 12.55
N GLU A 148 -0.79 1.56 12.66
CA GLU A 148 -0.53 0.91 13.96
C GLU A 148 0.26 1.81 14.90
N MET A 149 1.28 2.52 14.41
CA MET A 149 2.01 3.50 15.22
C MET A 149 1.10 4.61 15.75
N GLU A 150 0.17 5.10 14.92
CA GLU A 150 -0.85 6.08 15.32
C GLU A 150 -1.80 5.53 16.39
N ALA A 151 -2.20 4.25 16.27
CA ALA A 151 -3.02 3.55 17.25
C ALA A 151 -2.32 3.45 18.62
N ILE A 152 -1.04 3.07 18.63
CA ILE A 152 -0.22 2.96 19.85
C ILE A 152 -0.14 4.29 20.61
N VAL A 153 -0.01 5.41 19.90
CA VAL A 153 0.06 6.75 20.52
C VAL A 153 -1.32 7.42 20.68
N GLY A 154 -2.41 6.74 20.32
CA GLY A 154 -3.78 7.27 20.42
C GLY A 154 -4.03 8.52 19.57
N ARG A 155 -3.42 8.60 18.38
CA ARG A 155 -3.51 9.76 17.48
C ARG A 155 -4.36 9.45 16.25
N ARG A 156 -5.10 10.46 15.79
CA ARG A 156 -5.93 10.35 14.58
C ARG A 156 -5.08 10.36 13.31
N LEU A 157 -5.55 9.65 12.29
CA LEU A 157 -5.05 9.84 10.93
C LEU A 157 -5.55 11.16 10.32
N LEU A 158 -4.79 11.66 9.34
CA LEU A 158 -5.23 12.75 8.49
C LEU A 158 -6.26 12.23 7.49
N GLY A 159 -7.53 12.60 7.68
CA GLY A 159 -8.61 12.22 6.78
C GLY A 159 -8.67 13.11 5.52
N PRO A 160 -9.11 12.56 4.37
CA PRO A 160 -9.38 13.34 3.16
C PRO A 160 -10.66 14.21 3.32
N LYS A 161 -10.88 15.17 2.41
CA LYS A 161 -12.01 16.13 2.48
C LYS A 161 -13.31 15.72 1.76
N ARG A 162 -13.30 14.63 0.99
CA ARG A 162 -14.45 14.16 0.19
C ARG A 162 -14.90 12.80 0.69
N VAL A 163 -15.30 12.77 1.96
CA VAL A 163 -15.82 11.62 2.69
C VAL A 163 -17.07 12.06 3.46
N GLU A 164 -17.84 11.09 3.93
CA GLU A 164 -19.10 11.30 4.65
C GLU A 164 -18.90 12.10 5.94
N THR A 165 -17.76 11.89 6.62
CA THR A 165 -17.40 12.58 7.85
C THR A 165 -15.89 12.72 7.98
N ASP A 166 -15.43 13.85 8.51
CA ASP A 166 -14.04 14.10 8.87
C ASP A 166 -13.80 13.96 10.39
N THR A 167 -14.78 13.39 11.10
CA THR A 167 -14.73 13.14 12.53
C THR A 167 -13.45 12.38 12.86
N PRO A 168 -12.60 12.92 13.75
CA PRO A 168 -11.39 12.23 14.14
C PRO A 168 -11.64 10.84 14.71
N CYS A 169 -10.87 9.88 14.24
CA CYS A 169 -10.91 8.50 14.70
C CYS A 169 -9.49 7.93 14.76
N VAL A 170 -9.21 7.17 15.81
CA VAL A 170 -8.06 6.27 15.88
C VAL A 170 -8.51 4.94 15.32
N VAL A 171 -7.80 4.43 14.32
CA VAL A 171 -8.17 3.18 13.63
C VAL A 171 -7.27 2.04 14.09
N GLY A 172 -7.78 0.82 14.01
CA GLY A 172 -7.05 -0.40 14.38
C GLY A 172 -7.53 -1.00 15.70
N GLU A 173 -7.08 -2.24 15.95
CA GLU A 173 -7.33 -2.98 17.18
C GLU A 173 -6.03 -3.63 17.62
N SER A 174 -5.63 -3.39 18.87
CA SER A 174 -4.39 -3.94 19.41
C SER A 174 -4.64 -5.32 20.00
N THR A 175 -3.93 -6.32 19.48
CA THR A 175 -3.88 -7.67 20.07
C THR A 175 -2.65 -7.78 20.98
N PRO A 176 -2.80 -8.02 22.29
CA PRO A 176 -1.66 -8.04 23.21
C PRO A 176 -0.64 -9.14 22.91
N GLY A 177 0.62 -8.75 22.70
CA GLY A 177 1.78 -9.62 22.64
C GLY A 177 2.63 -9.55 23.91
N ASN A 178 3.81 -10.20 23.89
CA ASN A 178 4.70 -10.28 25.06
C ASN A 178 5.18 -8.92 25.58
N ASN A 179 5.34 -7.92 24.72
CA ASN A 179 5.81 -6.57 25.07
C ASN A 179 4.66 -5.54 25.19
N PHE A 180 3.40 -5.97 25.21
CA PHE A 180 2.24 -5.07 25.16
C PHE A 180 2.27 -4.00 26.26
N GLY A 181 2.51 -4.38 27.52
CA GLY A 181 2.52 -3.43 28.63
C GLY A 181 3.60 -2.34 28.49
N GLU A 182 4.80 -2.73 28.07
CA GLU A 182 5.90 -1.78 27.83
C GLU A 182 5.59 -0.85 26.66
N LEU A 183 5.13 -1.41 25.53
CA LEU A 183 4.79 -0.65 24.32
C LEU A 183 3.68 0.37 24.57
N MET A 184 2.59 -0.04 25.24
CA MET A 184 1.49 0.87 25.56
C MET A 184 1.93 1.96 26.54
N THR A 185 2.80 1.63 27.51
CA THR A 185 3.37 2.65 28.41
C THR A 185 4.15 3.69 27.61
N MET A 186 5.06 3.26 26.72
CA MET A 186 5.80 4.15 25.83
C MET A 186 4.86 5.02 24.97
N GLY A 187 3.83 4.42 24.39
CA GLY A 187 2.82 5.13 23.58
C GLY A 187 2.10 6.22 24.36
N THR A 188 1.67 5.94 25.60
CA THR A 188 0.97 6.92 26.46
C THR A 188 1.85 8.05 26.99
N GLU A 189 3.16 7.82 27.13
CA GLU A 189 4.09 8.90 27.51
C GLU A 189 4.27 9.91 26.36
N PHE A 190 4.09 9.47 25.10
CA PHE A 190 4.11 10.38 23.96
C PHE A 190 2.96 11.39 24.04
N GLY A 191 3.30 12.68 24.15
CA GLY A 191 2.30 13.75 24.21
C GLY A 191 1.53 13.81 25.53
N LYS A 192 2.02 13.19 26.62
CA LYS A 192 1.38 13.17 27.95
C LYS A 192 0.95 14.54 28.52
N SER A 193 1.62 15.62 28.11
CA SER A 193 1.26 16.98 28.52
C SER A 193 0.15 17.62 27.66
N TYR A 194 -0.22 16.98 26.55
CA TYR A 194 -1.25 17.45 25.64
C TYR A 194 -2.63 17.09 26.19
N LYS A 195 -3.55 18.05 26.15
CA LYS A 195 -4.93 17.85 26.60
C LYS A 195 -5.83 17.55 25.39
N GLY A 196 -6.52 16.42 25.44
CA GLY A 196 -7.38 15.95 24.35
C GLY A 196 -6.62 15.09 23.34
N MET A 197 -7.26 14.82 22.21
CA MET A 197 -6.71 13.95 21.17
C MET A 197 -5.62 14.65 20.36
N LEU A 198 -4.52 13.95 20.15
CA LEU A 198 -3.36 14.46 19.41
C LEU A 198 -3.73 14.90 17.98
N PRO A 199 -3.17 16.01 17.48
CA PRO A 199 -3.43 16.48 16.13
C PRO A 199 -2.82 15.52 15.10
N ALA A 200 -3.46 15.38 13.94
CA ALA A 200 -2.92 14.57 12.85
C ALA A 200 -1.54 15.06 12.40
N VAL A 201 -0.68 14.12 12.01
CA VAL A 201 0.63 14.44 11.41
C VAL A 201 0.41 15.21 10.10
N LYS A 202 1.20 16.28 9.91
CA LYS A 202 1.11 17.16 8.73
C LYS A 202 2.32 17.05 7.80
N ILE A 203 3.45 16.54 8.32
CA ILE A 203 4.71 16.49 7.60
C ILE A 203 5.32 15.11 7.82
N LEU A 204 5.67 14.48 6.71
CA LEU A 204 6.43 13.26 6.64
C LEU A 204 7.82 13.59 6.10
N GLN A 205 8.87 13.29 6.87
CA GLN A 205 10.25 13.36 6.40
C GLN A 205 10.81 11.95 6.18
N ILE A 206 11.31 11.69 4.98
CA ILE A 206 11.97 10.44 4.61
C ILE A 206 13.49 10.67 4.73
N GLU A 207 14.12 10.11 5.77
CA GLU A 207 15.56 10.29 6.01
C GLU A 207 16.43 9.35 5.17
N LYS A 208 16.04 8.07 5.11
CA LYS A 208 16.63 7.06 4.24
C LYS A 208 15.50 6.46 3.40
N GLY A 209 15.66 6.55 2.09
CA GLY A 209 14.66 6.14 1.12
C GLY A 209 14.88 4.73 0.60
N TRP A 210 13.89 4.24 -0.16
CA TRP A 210 14.07 3.04 -0.96
C TRP A 210 15.04 3.30 -2.12
N THR A 211 16.04 2.44 -2.31
CA THR A 211 17.04 2.53 -3.39
C THR A 211 16.86 1.45 -4.46
N GLY A 212 15.69 0.80 -4.50
CA GLY A 212 15.35 -0.23 -5.48
C GLY A 212 15.91 -1.64 -5.22
N LYS A 213 16.86 -1.80 -4.28
CA LYS A 213 17.50 -3.11 -3.99
C LYS A 213 17.58 -3.48 -2.51
N THR A 214 17.57 -2.49 -1.63
CA THR A 214 17.63 -2.69 -0.17
C THR A 214 16.83 -1.59 0.51
N VAL A 215 16.08 -1.94 1.55
CA VAL A 215 15.57 -0.95 2.50
C VAL A 215 16.74 -0.50 3.36
N HIS A 216 17.22 0.73 3.18
CA HIS A 216 18.03 1.36 4.21
C HIS A 216 17.07 1.85 5.28
N ASP A 217 17.28 1.44 6.54
CA ASP A 217 16.43 1.71 7.72
C ASP A 217 15.47 2.90 7.54
N TYR A 218 14.16 2.65 7.43
CA TYR A 218 13.21 3.76 7.43
C TYR A 218 13.23 4.41 8.81
N VAL A 219 13.82 5.61 8.89
CA VAL A 219 13.59 6.49 10.03
C VAL A 219 12.50 7.46 9.63
N LEU A 220 11.31 7.21 10.17
CA LEU A 220 10.16 8.09 10.04
C LEU A 220 10.28 9.18 11.10
N VAL A 221 10.79 10.36 10.74
CA VAL A 221 10.86 11.46 11.70
C VAL A 221 9.59 12.28 11.64
N ILE A 222 8.74 12.04 12.63
CA ILE A 222 7.50 12.77 12.83
C ILE A 222 7.82 14.05 13.61
N HIS A 223 7.79 15.17 12.90
CA HIS A 223 7.89 16.49 13.54
C HIS A 223 6.52 16.88 14.08
N GLY A 224 6.41 17.03 15.40
CA GLY A 224 5.16 17.46 16.03
C GLY A 224 5.19 17.55 17.55
N MET A 225 5.98 16.71 18.24
CA MET A 225 6.16 16.72 19.68
C MET A 225 7.48 16.02 20.04
N LYS A 226 8.24 16.57 21.00
CA LYS A 226 9.44 15.92 21.53
C LYS A 226 9.04 14.85 22.55
N TRP A 227 9.62 13.66 22.44
CA TRP A 227 9.72 12.72 23.56
C TRP A 227 10.46 13.45 24.70
N ARG A 228 9.88 13.47 25.90
CA ARG A 228 10.57 13.96 27.10
C ARG A 228 11.02 12.78 27.92
#